data_AF-A0A7S1EMK5-F1
#
_entry.id   AF-A0A7S1EMK5-F1
#
_cell.length_a   1.000
_cell.length_b   1.000
_cell.length_c   1.000
_cell.angle_alpha   90.00
_cell.angle_beta   90.00
_cell.angle_gamma   90.00
#
_symmetry.space_group_name_H-M   'P 1'
#
loop_
_entity.id
_entity.type
_entity.pdbx_description
1 polymer ?
#
loop_
_entity_poly.entity_id
_entity_poly.type
_entity_poly.pdbx_seq_one_letter_code
_entity_poly.pdbx_strand_id
1 'polypeptide(L)'
;MSAARDGGARAAAPGSSKGAANAGARGKENASRRRRRRARARDDDGDREIKLIVTDVDGTLLDGKQALGAATERALRRASELGVSTVVATGKTRGPWARDLYARLGDVNANMPGLFIQGLVVCDGAGKVISSRTLESGKAKEILRFARTRGCVAVAFCNDRIVCATRNSWTDKVLDYGEPV
;
A
#
# COMPACT_ATOMS: atom_id res chain seq x y z
N MET A 1 49.47 37.85 53.04
CA MET A 1 48.01 38.08 53.15
C MET A 1 47.39 37.60 51.84
N SER A 2 46.60 36.52 51.76
CA SER A 2 45.28 36.27 52.41
C SER A 2 44.24 37.31 51.96
N ALA A 3 43.07 37.01 51.35
CA ALA A 3 42.43 35.76 50.86
C ALA A 3 41.40 36.15 49.73
N ALA A 4 40.51 35.34 49.13
CA ALA A 4 40.01 33.99 49.45
C ALA A 4 39.61 33.13 48.21
N ARG A 5 38.30 32.91 47.94
CA ARG A 5 37.68 31.95 47.00
C ARG A 5 36.25 32.40 46.62
N ASP A 6 35.81 32.10 45.39
CA ASP A 6 34.63 31.25 45.01
C ASP A 6 34.30 31.45 43.53
N GLY A 7 33.71 30.51 42.77
CA GLY A 7 33.09 29.25 43.18
C GLY A 7 31.62 29.18 42.73
N GLY A 8 31.34 29.12 41.43
CA GLY A 8 29.96 29.26 40.91
C GLY A 8 29.67 28.51 39.61
N ALA A 9 29.35 27.23 39.70
CA ALA A 9 28.85 26.43 38.58
C ALA A 9 27.37 26.75 38.29
N ARG A 10 26.98 26.90 37.01
CA ARG A 10 25.57 27.02 36.62
C ARG A 10 24.90 25.65 36.64
N ALA A 11 23.90 25.49 37.51
CA ALA A 11 23.09 24.28 37.60
C ALA A 11 22.16 24.10 36.39
N ALA A 12 21.94 22.84 35.99
CA ALA A 12 20.94 22.45 35.01
C ALA A 12 19.54 22.38 35.65
N ALA A 13 18.51 22.77 34.89
CA ALA A 13 17.12 22.69 35.35
C ALA A 13 16.60 21.22 35.31
N PRO A 14 15.74 20.81 36.25
CA PRO A 14 15.24 19.44 36.32
C PRO A 14 14.20 19.12 35.23
N GLY A 15 14.31 17.93 34.63
CA GLY A 15 13.43 17.48 33.55
C GLY A 15 12.02 17.09 34.01
N SER A 16 11.02 17.40 33.20
CA SER A 16 9.60 17.09 33.47
C SER A 16 9.23 15.67 33.02
N SER A 17 9.22 14.72 33.95
CA SER A 17 8.93 13.29 33.72
C SER A 17 7.44 12.93 33.49
N LYS A 18 6.71 13.69 32.65
CA LYS A 18 5.28 13.45 32.35
C LYS A 18 4.98 12.65 31.06
N GLY A 19 5.99 12.14 30.36
CA GLY A 19 5.81 11.39 29.10
C GLY A 19 5.38 9.92 29.25
N ALA A 20 5.89 9.20 30.25
CA ALA A 20 5.78 7.74 30.30
C ALA A 20 4.38 7.20 30.63
N ALA A 21 3.67 7.83 31.57
CA ALA A 21 2.37 7.33 32.05
C ALA A 21 1.26 7.35 30.97
N ASN A 22 1.28 8.33 30.07
CA ASN A 22 0.24 8.51 29.04
C ASN A 22 0.36 7.46 27.90
N ALA A 23 1.59 7.01 27.59
CA ALA A 23 1.82 5.95 26.61
C ALA A 23 1.25 4.59 27.07
N GLY A 24 1.45 4.23 28.34
CA GLY A 24 0.94 2.98 28.92
C GLY A 24 -0.60 2.90 28.95
N ALA A 25 -1.26 4.02 29.25
CA ALA A 25 -2.73 4.11 29.22
C ALA A 25 -3.29 3.92 27.80
N ARG A 26 -2.75 4.66 26.82
CA ARG A 26 -3.15 4.55 25.40
C ARG A 26 -2.90 3.15 24.83
N GLY A 27 -1.80 2.50 25.21
CA GLY A 27 -1.49 1.12 24.81
C GLY A 27 -2.54 0.12 25.32
N LYS A 28 -2.91 0.21 26.61
CA LYS A 28 -3.95 -0.63 27.22
C LYS A 28 -5.34 -0.38 26.60
N GLU A 29 -5.68 0.87 26.29
CA GLU A 29 -6.95 1.21 25.64
C GLU A 29 -7.02 0.68 24.19
N ASN A 30 -5.95 0.83 23.40
CA ASN A 30 -5.90 0.26 22.04
C ASN A 30 -5.96 -1.27 22.06
N ALA A 31 -5.31 -1.94 23.02
CA ALA A 31 -5.42 -3.37 23.21
C ALA A 31 -6.85 -3.80 23.59
N SER A 32 -7.54 -3.06 24.46
CA SER A 32 -8.92 -3.35 24.85
C SER A 32 -9.91 -3.10 23.71
N ARG A 33 -9.75 -2.02 22.93
CA ARG A 33 -10.53 -1.75 21.70
C ARG A 33 -10.30 -2.83 20.64
N ARG A 34 -9.06 -3.28 20.42
CA ARG A 34 -8.74 -4.41 19.53
C ARG A 34 -9.38 -5.72 20.00
N ARG A 35 -9.32 -6.04 21.30
CA ARG A 35 -10.01 -7.23 21.87
C ARG A 35 -11.54 -7.13 21.73
N ARG A 36 -12.15 -5.97 22.04
CA ARG A 36 -13.60 -5.75 21.89
C ARG A 36 -14.07 -5.83 20.43
N ARG A 37 -13.29 -5.30 19.47
CA ARG A 37 -13.55 -5.50 18.03
C ARG A 37 -13.43 -6.96 17.60
N ARG A 38 -12.40 -7.68 18.06
CA ARG A 38 -12.24 -9.12 17.79
C ARG A 38 -13.29 -10.00 18.45
N ALA A 39 -13.86 -9.59 19.59
CA ALA A 39 -14.98 -10.29 20.23
C ALA A 39 -16.28 -10.05 19.44
N ARG A 40 -16.66 -8.78 19.20
CA ARG A 40 -17.86 -8.44 18.41
C ARG A 40 -17.88 -9.00 16.99
N ALA A 41 -16.71 -9.29 16.40
CA ALA A 41 -16.63 -9.93 15.09
C ALA A 41 -16.87 -11.46 15.13
N ARG A 42 -16.77 -12.12 16.29
CA ARG A 42 -16.97 -13.57 16.46
C ARG A 42 -18.41 -13.96 16.72
N ASP A 43 -19.17 -13.06 17.35
CA ASP A 43 -20.55 -13.32 17.75
C ASP A 43 -21.55 -13.16 16.58
N ASP A 44 -21.08 -12.70 15.41
CA ASP A 44 -21.88 -12.34 14.22
C ASP A 44 -21.35 -13.04 12.93
N ASP A 45 -20.49 -14.05 13.12
CA ASP A 45 -19.70 -14.74 12.07
C ASP A 45 -20.33 -16.06 11.61
N GLY A 46 -21.44 -16.48 12.25
CA GLY A 46 -22.02 -17.82 12.11
C GLY A 46 -22.68 -18.16 10.77
N ASP A 47 -22.86 -17.17 9.89
CA ASP A 47 -23.66 -17.33 8.65
C ASP A 47 -23.13 -16.51 7.45
N ARG A 48 -21.92 -15.93 7.56
CA ARG A 48 -21.35 -15.04 6.52
C ARG A 48 -20.44 -15.80 5.56
N GLU A 49 -21.02 -16.36 4.51
CA GLU A 49 -20.28 -16.95 3.40
C GLU A 49 -19.42 -15.90 2.65
N ILE A 50 -18.09 -16.06 2.68
CA ILE A 50 -17.15 -15.22 1.91
C ILE A 50 -17.11 -15.70 0.47
N LYS A 51 -17.52 -14.86 -0.49
CA LYS A 51 -17.55 -15.20 -1.93
C LYS A 51 -16.39 -14.60 -2.75
N LEU A 52 -15.75 -13.57 -2.21
CA LEU A 52 -14.71 -12.79 -2.88
C LEU A 52 -13.65 -12.32 -1.89
N ILE A 53 -12.38 -12.54 -2.20
CA ILE A 53 -11.23 -11.95 -1.51
C ILE A 53 -10.57 -10.95 -2.47
N VAL A 54 -10.54 -9.69 -2.06
CA VAL A 54 -9.79 -8.63 -2.75
C VAL A 54 -8.53 -8.35 -1.93
N THR A 55 -7.36 -8.48 -2.55
CA THR A 55 -6.05 -8.28 -1.90
C THR A 55 -5.24 -7.19 -2.58
N ASP A 56 -4.63 -6.34 -1.76
CA ASP A 56 -3.51 -5.51 -2.23
C ASP A 56 -2.29 -6.38 -2.54
N VAL A 57 -1.36 -5.83 -3.33
CA VAL A 57 -0.16 -6.52 -3.80
C VAL A 57 1.03 -6.27 -2.88
N ASP A 58 1.45 -5.02 -2.68
CA ASP A 58 2.76 -4.68 -2.12
C ASP A 58 2.75 -4.52 -0.60
N GLY A 59 3.48 -5.38 0.11
CA GLY A 59 3.41 -5.45 1.57
C GLY A 59 2.16 -6.18 2.08
N THR A 60 1.33 -6.72 1.18
CA THR A 60 0.11 -7.47 1.48
C THR A 60 0.20 -8.90 0.92
N LEU A 61 0.15 -9.07 -0.40
CA LEU A 61 0.32 -10.35 -1.09
C LEU A 61 1.80 -10.73 -1.22
N LEU A 62 2.61 -9.75 -1.58
CA LEU A 62 4.07 -9.81 -1.64
C LEU A 62 4.67 -9.20 -0.38
N ASP A 63 5.77 -9.77 0.10
CA ASP A 63 6.51 -9.20 1.23
C ASP A 63 7.36 -7.98 0.81
N GLY A 64 8.09 -7.40 1.77
CA GLY A 64 9.00 -6.27 1.53
C GLY A 64 10.21 -6.58 0.62
N LYS A 65 10.36 -7.83 0.15
CA LYS A 65 11.36 -8.26 -0.84
C LYS A 65 10.72 -8.60 -2.18
N GLN A 66 9.44 -8.24 -2.40
CA GLN A 66 8.65 -8.60 -3.59
C GLN A 66 8.51 -10.14 -3.78
N ALA A 67 8.58 -10.91 -2.69
CA ALA A 67 8.44 -12.36 -2.70
C ALA A 67 7.03 -12.79 -2.27
N LEU A 68 6.49 -13.81 -2.94
CA LEU A 68 5.24 -14.45 -2.54
C LEU A 68 5.55 -15.49 -1.45
N GLY A 69 4.96 -15.33 -0.28
CA GLY A 69 5.14 -16.28 0.82
C GLY A 69 4.32 -17.56 0.62
N ALA A 70 4.93 -18.73 0.88
CA ALA A 70 4.26 -20.04 0.74
C ALA A 70 2.99 -20.18 1.62
N ALA A 71 2.87 -19.43 2.71
CA ALA A 71 1.63 -19.37 3.49
C ALA A 71 0.51 -18.63 2.76
N THR A 72 0.84 -17.52 2.08
CA THR A 72 -0.09 -16.72 1.27
C THR A 72 -0.55 -17.50 0.04
N GLU A 73 0.36 -18.18 -0.65
CA GLU A 73 0.05 -19.07 -1.77
C GLU A 73 -0.94 -20.17 -1.37
N ARG A 74 -0.67 -20.89 -0.26
CA ARG A 74 -1.59 -21.91 0.28
C ARG A 74 -2.96 -21.33 0.67
N ALA A 75 -3.01 -20.11 1.20
CA ALA A 75 -4.27 -19.45 1.55
C ALA A 75 -5.10 -19.12 0.30
N LEU A 76 -4.49 -18.62 -0.77
CA LEU A 76 -5.18 -18.33 -2.04
C LEU A 76 -5.60 -19.59 -2.79
N ARG A 77 -4.77 -20.65 -2.76
CA ARG A 77 -5.18 -21.97 -3.26
C ARG A 77 -6.39 -22.48 -2.49
N ARG A 78 -6.36 -22.43 -1.16
CA ARG A 78 -7.47 -22.89 -0.31
C ARG A 78 -8.75 -22.08 -0.49
N ALA A 79 -8.64 -20.77 -0.73
CA ALA A 79 -9.78 -19.93 -1.07
C ALA A 79 -10.47 -20.42 -2.36
N SER A 80 -9.70 -20.66 -3.42
CA SER A 80 -10.26 -21.15 -4.69
C SER A 80 -10.83 -22.58 -4.60
N GLU A 81 -10.19 -23.48 -3.85
CA GLU A 81 -10.75 -24.81 -3.52
C GLU A 81 -12.11 -24.74 -2.81
N LEU A 82 -12.38 -23.65 -2.09
CA LEU A 82 -13.65 -23.37 -1.41
C LEU A 82 -14.63 -22.58 -2.30
N GLY A 83 -14.34 -22.38 -3.60
CA GLY A 83 -15.16 -21.60 -4.52
C GLY A 83 -15.06 -20.08 -4.32
N VAL A 84 -14.16 -19.60 -3.45
CA VAL A 84 -13.99 -18.17 -3.16
C VAL A 84 -13.12 -17.54 -4.24
N SER A 85 -13.69 -16.57 -4.96
CA SER A 85 -12.96 -15.84 -6.00
C SER A 85 -11.89 -14.93 -5.40
N THR A 86 -10.79 -14.72 -6.12
CA THR A 86 -9.65 -13.90 -5.68
C THR A 86 -9.38 -12.80 -6.71
N VAL A 87 -9.13 -11.57 -6.25
CA VAL A 87 -8.92 -10.38 -7.10
C VAL A 87 -7.78 -9.53 -6.54
N VAL A 88 -6.87 -9.05 -7.39
CA VAL A 88 -5.83 -8.09 -6.98
C VAL A 88 -6.37 -6.66 -7.01
N ALA A 89 -5.92 -5.80 -6.09
CA ALA A 89 -6.27 -4.39 -6.06
C ALA A 89 -5.06 -3.53 -5.70
N THR A 90 -4.43 -2.88 -6.68
CA THR A 90 -3.15 -2.21 -6.52
C THR A 90 -3.15 -0.79 -7.10
N GLY A 91 -2.23 0.03 -6.58
CA GLY A 91 -1.86 1.30 -7.19
C GLY A 91 -1.14 1.14 -8.54
N LYS A 92 -0.59 -0.04 -8.84
CA LYS A 92 0.24 -0.27 -10.03
C LYS A 92 -0.52 -0.26 -11.34
N THR A 93 0.21 0.04 -12.42
CA THR A 93 -0.17 -0.27 -13.80
C THR A 93 -0.22 -1.79 -13.99
N ARG A 94 -1.13 -2.34 -14.82
CA ARG A 94 -1.03 -3.75 -15.21
C ARG A 94 0.17 -3.90 -16.16
N GLY A 95 1.15 -4.72 -15.78
CA GLY A 95 2.40 -4.88 -16.52
C GLY A 95 3.04 -6.26 -16.35
N PRO A 96 4.32 -6.44 -16.73
CA PRO A 96 5.02 -7.71 -16.66
C PRO A 96 5.00 -8.36 -15.26
N TRP A 97 5.09 -7.54 -14.19
CA TRP A 97 5.02 -8.00 -12.81
C TRP A 97 3.75 -8.81 -12.50
N ALA A 98 2.61 -8.47 -13.14
CA ALA A 98 1.33 -9.14 -12.89
C ALA A 98 1.33 -10.55 -13.50
N ARG A 99 1.86 -10.69 -14.72
CA ARG A 99 2.09 -12.01 -15.35
C ARG A 99 3.02 -12.87 -14.50
N ASP A 100 4.11 -12.29 -14.02
CA ASP A 100 5.13 -13.02 -13.26
C ASP A 100 4.63 -13.43 -11.86
N LEU A 101 3.77 -12.61 -11.24
CA LEU A 101 3.01 -12.95 -10.03
C LEU A 101 2.02 -14.10 -10.28
N TYR A 102 1.20 -14.00 -11.33
CA TYR A 102 0.19 -15.00 -11.65
C TYR A 102 0.81 -16.36 -12.01
N ALA A 103 1.93 -16.37 -12.72
CA ALA A 103 2.69 -17.59 -13.00
C ALA A 103 3.18 -18.30 -11.72
N ARG A 104 3.51 -17.54 -10.65
CA ARG A 104 3.89 -18.10 -9.33
C ARG A 104 2.72 -18.62 -8.52
N LEU A 105 1.50 -18.10 -8.76
CA LEU A 105 0.29 -18.51 -8.05
C LEU A 105 -0.30 -19.83 -8.57
N GLY A 106 0.20 -20.35 -9.70
CA GLY A 106 -0.21 -21.60 -10.33
C GLY A 106 -1.60 -21.52 -10.98
N ASP A 107 -1.93 -22.54 -11.77
CA ASP A 107 -3.08 -22.58 -12.69
C ASP A 107 -4.40 -22.06 -12.11
N VAL A 108 -4.66 -22.42 -10.85
CA VAL A 108 -5.87 -22.08 -10.09
C VAL A 108 -6.06 -20.56 -9.89
N ASN A 109 -4.97 -19.80 -9.76
CA ASN A 109 -4.97 -18.35 -9.56
C ASN A 109 -4.19 -17.62 -10.69
N ALA A 110 -3.89 -18.30 -11.80
CA ALA A 110 -3.10 -17.75 -12.91
C ALA A 110 -3.83 -16.65 -13.71
N ASN A 111 -5.14 -16.49 -13.51
CA ASN A 111 -5.99 -15.55 -14.23
C ASN A 111 -6.87 -14.74 -13.26
N MET A 112 -6.28 -14.15 -12.21
CA MET A 112 -7.01 -13.25 -11.30
C MET A 112 -7.46 -11.96 -12.03
N PRO A 113 -8.75 -11.57 -11.94
CA PRO A 113 -9.17 -10.22 -12.26
C PRO A 113 -8.46 -9.20 -11.36
N GLY A 114 -8.42 -7.93 -11.78
CA GLY A 114 -7.68 -6.92 -11.03
C GLY A 114 -8.18 -5.50 -11.16
N LEU A 115 -8.02 -4.76 -10.06
CA LEU A 115 -8.17 -3.32 -9.95
C LEU A 115 -6.76 -2.71 -9.98
N PHE A 116 -6.48 -1.89 -11.00
CA PHE A 116 -5.18 -1.28 -11.27
C PHE A 116 -5.30 0.24 -11.24
N ILE A 117 -4.17 0.93 -11.08
CA ILE A 117 -4.10 2.40 -10.97
C ILE A 117 -5.11 2.92 -9.93
N GLN A 118 -5.05 2.38 -8.71
CA GLN A 118 -5.98 2.72 -7.61
C GLN A 118 -7.47 2.45 -7.94
N GLY A 119 -7.74 1.43 -8.77
CA GLY A 119 -9.08 1.09 -9.24
C GLY A 119 -9.62 1.96 -10.38
N LEU A 120 -8.78 2.82 -10.99
CA LEU A 120 -9.14 3.54 -12.21
C LEU A 120 -9.17 2.65 -13.45
N VAL A 121 -8.55 1.46 -13.41
CA VAL A 121 -8.62 0.45 -14.48
C VAL A 121 -9.03 -0.89 -13.89
N VAL A 122 -10.07 -1.50 -14.44
CA VAL A 122 -10.59 -2.81 -14.04
C VAL A 122 -10.36 -3.78 -15.19
N CYS A 123 -9.68 -4.90 -14.92
CA CYS A 123 -9.46 -5.96 -15.90
C CYS A 123 -10.07 -7.29 -15.43
N ASP A 124 -10.50 -8.11 -16.39
CA ASP A 124 -10.80 -9.52 -16.15
C ASP A 124 -9.52 -10.36 -15.96
N GLY A 125 -9.72 -11.66 -15.75
CA GLY A 125 -8.62 -12.63 -15.59
C GLY A 125 -7.71 -12.71 -16.82
N ALA A 126 -8.27 -12.63 -18.02
CA ALA A 126 -7.52 -12.61 -19.28
C ALA A 126 -6.78 -11.29 -19.51
N GLY A 127 -7.06 -10.25 -18.73
CA GLY A 127 -6.43 -8.94 -18.82
C GLY A 127 -7.13 -7.95 -19.74
N LYS A 128 -8.30 -8.30 -20.28
CA LYS A 128 -9.14 -7.35 -21.01
C LYS A 128 -9.68 -6.31 -20.03
N VAL A 129 -9.56 -5.04 -20.41
CA VAL A 129 -10.15 -3.93 -19.65
C VAL A 129 -11.68 -4.01 -19.72
N ILE A 130 -12.31 -4.16 -18.56
CA ILE A 130 -13.77 -4.09 -18.36
C ILE A 130 -14.21 -2.63 -18.26
N SER A 131 -13.45 -1.82 -17.54
CA SER A 131 -13.76 -0.41 -17.30
C SER A 131 -12.47 0.39 -17.08
N SER A 132 -12.43 1.63 -17.56
CA SER A 132 -11.38 2.59 -17.21
C SER A 132 -11.97 3.97 -16.96
N ARG A 133 -11.35 4.74 -16.05
CA ARG A 133 -11.71 6.11 -15.72
C ARG A 133 -10.48 7.00 -15.84
N THR A 134 -10.56 8.00 -16.71
CA THR A 134 -9.48 8.93 -16.99
C THR A 134 -9.85 10.35 -16.56
N LEU A 135 -8.84 11.22 -16.43
CA LEU A 135 -9.07 12.65 -16.31
C LEU A 135 -9.51 13.23 -17.65
N GLU A 136 -10.47 14.16 -17.60
CA GLU A 136 -10.88 14.96 -18.76
C GLU A 136 -9.68 15.78 -19.30
N SER A 137 -9.54 15.88 -20.62
CA SER A 137 -8.27 16.30 -21.24
C SER A 137 -7.86 17.74 -20.90
N GLY A 138 -8.82 18.63 -20.69
CA GLY A 138 -8.62 19.98 -20.20
C GLY A 138 -8.02 19.97 -18.79
N LYS A 139 -8.58 19.18 -17.88
CA LYS A 139 -8.06 19.01 -16.51
C LYS A 139 -6.68 18.38 -16.47
N ALA A 140 -6.40 17.38 -17.30
CA ALA A 140 -5.05 16.84 -17.45
C ALA A 140 -4.04 17.93 -17.91
N LYS A 141 -4.40 18.74 -18.91
CA LYS A 141 -3.56 19.86 -19.39
C LYS A 141 -3.39 20.97 -18.33
N GLU A 142 -4.42 21.29 -17.55
CA GLU A 142 -4.35 22.24 -16.43
C GLU A 142 -3.36 21.75 -15.36
N ILE A 143 -3.47 20.50 -14.92
CA ILE A 143 -2.59 19.89 -13.90
C ILE A 143 -1.13 19.85 -14.39
N LEU A 144 -0.89 19.42 -15.64
CA LEU A 144 0.46 19.38 -16.22
C LEU A 144 1.07 20.78 -16.36
N ARG A 145 0.27 21.79 -16.73
CA ARG A 145 0.71 23.19 -16.76
C ARG A 145 1.07 23.67 -15.34
N PHE A 146 0.21 23.41 -14.36
CA PHE A 146 0.43 23.78 -12.96
C PHE A 146 1.73 23.17 -12.40
N ALA A 147 1.95 21.87 -12.60
CA ALA A 147 3.16 21.17 -12.18
C ALA A 147 4.41 21.78 -12.81
N ARG A 148 4.41 21.99 -14.14
CA ARG A 148 5.53 22.61 -14.87
C ARG A 148 5.85 24.02 -14.35
N THR A 149 4.85 24.86 -14.07
CA THR A 149 5.08 26.23 -13.54
C THR A 149 5.70 26.26 -12.14
N ARG A 150 5.78 25.12 -11.45
CA ARG A 150 6.34 24.98 -10.09
C ARG A 150 7.61 24.12 -10.05
N GLY A 151 8.14 23.73 -11.22
CA GLY A 151 9.28 22.81 -11.30
C GLY A 151 8.97 21.40 -10.80
N CYS A 152 7.69 21.04 -10.66
CA CYS A 152 7.30 19.70 -10.21
C CYS A 152 7.45 18.69 -11.36
N VAL A 153 8.09 17.56 -11.07
CA VAL A 153 8.11 16.40 -11.97
C VAL A 153 6.72 15.76 -11.97
N ALA A 154 6.18 15.52 -13.18
CA ALA A 154 4.88 14.89 -13.37
C ALA A 154 5.04 13.57 -14.12
N VAL A 155 4.41 12.52 -13.58
CA VAL A 155 4.30 11.19 -14.18
C VAL A 155 2.81 10.88 -14.31
N ALA A 156 2.37 10.45 -15.48
CA ALA A 156 0.97 10.14 -15.77
C ALA A 156 0.81 8.64 -16.04
N PHE A 157 -0.11 8.02 -15.31
CA PHE A 157 -0.52 6.63 -15.48
C PHE A 157 -1.66 6.58 -16.51
N CYS A 158 -1.48 5.80 -17.57
CA CYS A 158 -2.31 5.81 -18.77
C CYS A 158 -2.59 4.36 -19.22
N ASN A 159 -3.53 3.70 -18.55
CA ASN A 159 -3.93 2.30 -18.76
C ASN A 159 -2.79 1.29 -18.56
N ASP A 160 -2.11 0.90 -19.64
CA ASP A 160 -0.99 -0.04 -19.69
C ASP A 160 0.39 0.66 -19.73
N ARG A 161 0.40 2.00 -19.76
CA ARG A 161 1.59 2.83 -19.96
C ARG A 161 1.77 3.85 -18.86
N ILE A 162 3.03 4.19 -18.60
CA ILE A 162 3.42 5.34 -17.79
C ILE A 162 4.13 6.32 -18.70
N VAL A 163 3.74 7.60 -18.67
CA VAL A 163 4.30 8.64 -19.52
C VAL A 163 4.77 9.84 -18.71
N CYS A 164 5.89 10.42 -19.12
CA CYS A 164 6.44 11.65 -18.54
C CYS A 164 7.03 12.52 -19.66
N ALA A 165 7.17 13.82 -19.43
CA ALA A 165 7.68 14.74 -20.44
C ALA A 165 9.21 14.65 -20.64
N THR A 166 9.94 14.18 -19.64
CA THR A 166 11.40 14.01 -19.65
C THR A 166 11.78 12.99 -18.59
N ARG A 167 12.58 11.98 -18.96
CA ARG A 167 13.06 10.96 -18.04
C ARG A 167 14.23 11.49 -17.19
N ASN A 168 14.19 11.26 -15.89
CA ASN A 168 15.24 11.60 -14.92
C ASN A 168 15.10 10.77 -13.63
N SER A 169 16.01 10.95 -12.68
CA SER A 169 16.04 10.25 -11.38
C SER A 169 14.82 10.45 -10.47
N TRP A 170 13.90 11.38 -10.79
CA TRP A 170 12.62 11.51 -10.11
C TRP A 170 11.50 10.75 -10.82
N THR A 171 11.49 10.72 -12.15
CA THR A 171 10.52 9.88 -12.89
C THR A 171 10.82 8.40 -12.73
N ASP A 172 12.10 8.03 -12.68
CA ASP A 172 12.53 6.63 -12.53
C ASP A 172 12.13 6.00 -11.19
N LYS A 173 11.72 6.79 -10.18
CA LYS A 173 11.22 6.28 -8.89
C LYS A 173 9.96 5.40 -8.99
N VAL A 174 9.24 5.44 -10.11
CA VAL A 174 8.12 4.50 -10.32
C VAL A 174 8.62 3.08 -10.59
N LEU A 175 9.85 2.92 -11.09
CA LEU A 175 10.46 1.64 -11.40
C LEU A 175 10.85 0.86 -10.14
N ASP A 176 11.08 1.55 -9.02
CA ASP A 176 11.30 0.94 -7.69
C ASP A 176 10.11 0.06 -7.26
N TYR A 177 8.92 0.30 -7.84
CA TYR A 177 7.69 -0.48 -7.62
C TYR A 177 7.48 -1.57 -8.69
N GLY A 178 8.40 -1.78 -9.62
CA GLY A 178 8.25 -2.79 -10.70
C GLY A 178 7.20 -2.42 -11.75
N GLU A 179 6.90 -1.12 -11.88
CA GLU A 179 6.08 -0.56 -12.95
C GLU A 179 6.71 -0.80 -14.35
N PRO A 180 5.92 -0.80 -15.44
CA PRO A 180 6.46 -0.94 -16.79
C PRO A 180 7.38 0.23 -17.18
N VAL A 181 8.42 -0.08 -17.95
CA VAL A 181 9.45 0.83 -18.49
C VAL A 181 9.00 1.47 -19.80
#